data_AF-A0A8C5C6J8-F1
#
_entry.id   AF-A0A8C5C6J8-F1
#
_cell.length_a   1.000
_cell.length_b   1.000
_cell.length_c   1.000
_cell.angle_alpha   90.00
_cell.angle_beta   90.00
_cell.angle_gamma   90.00
#
_symmetry.space_group_name_H-M   'P 1'
#
loop_
_entity.id
_entity.type
_entity.pdbx_description
1 polymer ?
#
loop_
_entity_poly.entity_id
_entity_poly.type
_entity_poly.pdbx_seq_one_letter_code
_entity_poly.pdbx_strand_id
1 'polypeptide(L)'
;MSSYEVLRDGIIHHATSVLCSNKGSMASSQLYEQIMKSFDVTQGDFWFIMKCARFEVKRTGVDDDSVVVAKTSLRLCKEYWKGTCYEEKCEELHICKYYVYGNCRFGKNEFRKPCKQCKHSHDLRCPHNQSLLRDCTLQDLPEEDLFLLLLQNDPSLLPEVCVHYNRGGVPDGACTFRDSCTKLHLCLHHTQGRCRFGERCQRLHAVDHRGLKLLQERGLRAGDFIRDLPGIYQNRHHLLAAATAAQQASGGGSGPQAPTQETLRQPEEFNAIREKRKAAKIRYRSSHPARSKMAVDGPSCSLTNPADSQPFSVSPLGISDLRHQLSSPVIQTDLRTSKVNICLHFLRRRCQFEDQCILVHFNMPYKWEVWKGGAWCDLRHMEEIELAYCDPEARKSPGSRPVDFLTMTQGSRSLPVRRLSTVSSVTKPPHYTLTTEWVWYYRDNHRSWVEYGQPDSGQRITSVTSRDLEQAYQKNPFNKVPIMKGFRKYLLSFKDMYQWNQALDTRRLSLSRSLS
;
A
#
# COMPACT_ATOMS: atom_id res chain seq x y z
N MET A 1 -13.15 -13.91 -16.76
CA MET A 1 -13.29 -12.48 -16.43
C MET A 1 -14.63 -12.04 -16.96
N SER A 2 -15.42 -11.33 -16.16
CA SER A 2 -16.69 -10.74 -16.62
C SER A 2 -16.40 -9.67 -17.67
N SER A 3 -17.30 -9.45 -18.64
CA SER A 3 -17.17 -8.38 -19.63
C SER A 3 -17.00 -7.00 -18.98
N TYR A 4 -17.60 -6.80 -17.81
CA TYR A 4 -17.51 -5.59 -17.02
C TYR A 4 -16.12 -5.37 -16.38
N GLU A 5 -15.44 -6.44 -15.93
CA GLU A 5 -14.09 -6.34 -15.36
C GLU A 5 -13.08 -5.92 -16.42
N VAL A 6 -13.19 -6.50 -17.62
CA VAL A 6 -12.34 -6.16 -18.76
C VAL A 6 -12.55 -4.71 -19.17
N LEU A 7 -13.80 -4.25 -19.20
CA LEU A 7 -14.14 -2.85 -19.49
C LEU A 7 -13.57 -1.91 -18.42
N ARG A 8 -13.75 -2.22 -17.14
CA ARG A 8 -13.23 -1.42 -16.01
C ARG A 8 -11.72 -1.29 -16.06
N ASP A 9 -11.00 -2.40 -16.25
CA ASP A 9 -9.54 -2.38 -16.34
C ASP A 9 -9.07 -1.57 -17.56
N GLY A 10 -9.78 -1.68 -18.68
CA GLY A 10 -9.55 -0.87 -19.88
C GLY A 10 -9.70 0.63 -19.61
N ILE A 11 -10.77 1.04 -18.93
CA ILE A 11 -11.00 2.46 -18.58
C ILE A 11 -9.92 2.95 -17.60
N ILE A 12 -9.56 2.16 -16.59
CA ILE A 12 -8.52 2.55 -15.63
C ILE A 12 -7.17 2.72 -16.33
N HIS A 13 -6.82 1.78 -17.23
CA HIS A 13 -5.60 1.87 -18.01
C HIS A 13 -5.59 3.13 -18.90
N HIS A 14 -6.69 3.38 -19.62
CA HIS A 14 -6.84 4.56 -20.46
C HIS A 14 -6.75 5.86 -19.66
N ALA A 15 -7.47 5.95 -18.54
CA ALA A 15 -7.41 7.11 -17.65
C ALA A 15 -5.99 7.34 -17.09
N THR A 16 -5.28 6.26 -16.74
CA THR A 16 -3.89 6.36 -16.29
C THR A 16 -2.99 6.92 -17.40
N SER A 17 -3.14 6.43 -18.63
CA SER A 17 -2.39 6.93 -19.79
C SER A 17 -2.70 8.40 -20.06
N VAL A 18 -3.98 8.79 -20.11
CA VAL A 18 -4.40 10.19 -20.31
C VAL A 18 -3.78 11.10 -19.24
N LEU A 19 -3.83 10.71 -17.97
CA LEU A 19 -3.21 11.50 -16.90
C LEU A 19 -1.68 11.59 -17.07
N CYS A 20 -0.99 10.49 -17.33
CA CYS A 20 0.47 10.50 -17.46
C CYS A 20 0.93 11.35 -18.66
N SER A 21 0.25 11.24 -19.80
CA SER A 21 0.50 12.09 -20.98
C SER A 21 0.15 13.56 -20.73
N ASN A 22 -0.62 13.87 -19.68
CA ASN A 22 -0.95 15.22 -19.25
C ASN A 22 -0.32 15.55 -17.89
N LYS A 23 1.00 15.33 -17.76
CA LYS A 23 1.80 15.76 -16.59
C LYS A 23 1.42 15.08 -15.27
N GLY A 24 0.71 13.96 -15.35
CA GLY A 24 0.32 13.11 -14.20
C GLY A 24 -0.91 13.57 -13.43
N SER A 25 -1.58 14.65 -13.84
CA SER A 25 -2.83 15.12 -13.23
C SER A 25 -3.69 15.95 -14.20
N MET A 26 -5.00 15.96 -13.98
CA MET A 26 -5.95 16.71 -14.80
C MET A 26 -7.21 17.06 -13.98
N ALA A 27 -7.95 18.07 -14.41
CA ALA A 27 -9.29 18.33 -13.89
C ALA A 27 -10.23 17.15 -14.18
N SER A 28 -11.15 16.86 -13.26
CA SER A 28 -12.06 15.71 -13.34
C SER A 28 -13.01 15.79 -14.53
N SER A 29 -13.49 17.00 -14.86
CA SER A 29 -14.30 17.28 -16.04
C SER A 29 -13.58 16.89 -17.33
N GLN A 30 -12.34 17.38 -17.50
CA GLN A 30 -11.51 17.11 -18.66
C GLN A 30 -11.15 15.62 -18.77
N LEU A 31 -10.85 14.95 -17.65
CA LEU A 31 -10.56 13.52 -17.66
C LEU A 31 -11.79 12.71 -18.08
N TYR A 32 -12.97 13.07 -17.56
CA TYR A 32 -14.24 12.43 -17.94
C TYR A 32 -14.51 12.59 -19.44
N GLU A 33 -14.34 13.80 -19.99
CA GLU A 33 -14.48 14.05 -21.44
C GLU A 33 -13.51 13.22 -22.29
N GLN A 34 -12.26 13.04 -21.84
CA GLN A 34 -11.29 12.21 -22.58
C GLN A 34 -11.66 10.72 -22.54
N ILE A 35 -12.16 10.23 -21.40
CA ILE A 35 -12.61 8.84 -21.27
C ILE A 35 -13.83 8.59 -22.16
N MET A 36 -14.79 9.53 -22.20
CA MET A 36 -16.02 9.44 -22.99
C MET A 36 -15.78 9.32 -24.50
N LYS A 37 -14.63 9.77 -24.99
CA LYS A 37 -14.26 9.61 -26.41
C LYS A 37 -13.96 8.16 -26.78
N SER A 38 -13.57 7.34 -25.81
CA SER A 38 -13.11 5.97 -26.02
C SER A 38 -14.04 4.93 -25.39
N PHE A 39 -14.82 5.31 -24.39
CA PHE A 39 -15.68 4.43 -23.61
C PHE A 39 -17.02 5.10 -23.33
N ASP A 40 -18.10 4.32 -23.38
CA ASP A 40 -19.41 4.75 -22.89
C ASP A 40 -19.47 4.55 -21.36
N VAL A 41 -19.39 5.65 -20.60
CA VAL A 41 -19.22 5.64 -19.15
C VAL A 41 -20.14 6.67 -18.52
N THR A 42 -20.97 6.28 -17.56
CA THR A 42 -21.81 7.25 -16.85
C THR A 42 -20.97 8.07 -15.85
N GLN A 43 -21.48 9.20 -15.38
CA GLN A 43 -20.80 9.94 -14.30
C GLN A 43 -20.62 9.10 -13.02
N GLY A 44 -21.58 8.21 -12.72
CA GLY A 44 -21.49 7.30 -11.56
C GLY A 44 -20.33 6.32 -11.70
N ASP A 45 -20.18 5.72 -12.88
CA ASP A 45 -19.10 4.79 -13.19
C ASP A 45 -17.74 5.48 -13.15
N PHE A 46 -17.65 6.70 -13.70
CA PHE A 46 -16.44 7.52 -13.64
C PHE A 46 -15.98 7.72 -12.19
N TRP A 47 -16.86 8.21 -11.32
CA TRP A 47 -16.51 8.44 -9.91
C TRP A 47 -16.22 7.15 -9.16
N PHE A 48 -16.87 6.04 -9.51
CA PHE A 48 -16.54 4.73 -8.98
C PHE A 48 -15.13 4.28 -9.39
N ILE A 49 -14.75 4.51 -10.65
CA ILE A 49 -13.41 4.20 -11.18
C ILE A 49 -12.35 5.09 -10.52
N MET A 50 -12.65 6.36 -10.24
CA MET A 50 -11.74 7.28 -9.55
C MET A 50 -11.44 6.89 -8.10
N LYS A 51 -12.20 5.97 -7.49
CA LYS A 51 -11.86 5.35 -6.19
C LYS A 51 -10.74 4.31 -6.27
N CYS A 52 -10.30 3.95 -7.47
CA CYS A 52 -9.17 3.04 -7.66
C CYS A 52 -7.92 3.58 -6.96
N ALA A 53 -7.13 2.69 -6.34
CA ALA A 53 -5.87 3.05 -5.68
C ALA A 53 -4.83 3.71 -6.61
N ARG A 54 -5.07 3.70 -7.93
CA ARG A 54 -4.28 4.37 -8.97
C ARG A 54 -4.60 5.85 -9.14
N PHE A 55 -5.64 6.35 -8.51
CA PHE A 55 -6.03 7.74 -8.59
C PHE A 55 -6.13 8.35 -7.19
N GLU A 56 -5.79 9.63 -7.11
CA GLU A 56 -5.99 10.45 -5.93
C GLU A 56 -6.83 11.65 -6.34
N VAL A 57 -7.99 11.84 -5.70
CA VAL A 57 -8.92 12.92 -6.04
C VAL A 57 -8.78 14.03 -5.01
N LYS A 58 -8.24 15.16 -5.44
CA LYS A 58 -8.14 16.38 -4.63
C LYS A 58 -9.33 17.29 -4.94
N ARG A 59 -10.23 17.44 -3.96
CA ARG A 59 -11.32 18.42 -4.04
C ARG A 59 -10.78 19.84 -3.99
N THR A 60 -11.10 20.65 -4.98
CA THR A 60 -10.89 22.10 -4.99
C THR A 60 -12.11 22.75 -4.34
N GLY A 61 -11.91 23.63 -3.35
CA GLY A 61 -13.02 24.22 -2.61
C GLY A 61 -13.85 25.27 -3.37
N VAL A 62 -13.62 25.44 -4.67
CA VAL A 62 -14.30 26.40 -5.55
C VAL A 62 -14.48 25.72 -6.91
N ASP A 63 -15.73 25.64 -7.35
CA ASP A 63 -16.27 24.80 -8.45
C ASP A 63 -16.09 23.29 -8.26
N ASP A 64 -17.14 22.53 -8.61
CA ASP A 64 -17.30 21.08 -8.44
C ASP A 64 -16.25 20.21 -9.19
N ASP A 65 -15.22 20.83 -9.77
CA ASP A 65 -14.24 20.17 -10.61
C ASP A 65 -12.96 19.82 -9.85
N SER A 66 -12.93 18.60 -9.31
CA SER A 66 -11.79 18.07 -8.55
C SER A 66 -10.57 17.81 -9.44
N VAL A 67 -9.36 17.86 -8.88
CA VAL A 67 -8.15 17.45 -9.60
C VAL A 67 -7.90 15.96 -9.35
N VAL A 68 -7.77 15.19 -10.42
CA VAL A 68 -7.41 13.76 -10.38
C VAL A 68 -5.91 13.63 -10.63
N VAL A 69 -5.20 12.94 -9.73
CA VAL A 69 -3.74 12.73 -9.81
C VAL A 69 -3.46 11.23 -9.95
N ALA A 70 -2.59 10.86 -10.90
CA ALA A 70 -2.16 9.48 -11.09
C ALA A 70 -1.22 9.01 -9.96
N LYS A 71 -1.45 7.81 -9.45
CA LYS A 71 -0.80 7.25 -8.27
C LYS A 71 -0.30 5.84 -8.54
N THR A 72 0.87 5.52 -8.00
CA THR A 72 1.40 4.16 -8.02
C THR A 72 2.19 3.86 -6.74
N SER A 73 2.20 2.58 -6.34
CA SER A 73 3.03 2.08 -5.25
C SER A 73 4.45 1.73 -5.69
N LEU A 74 4.73 1.69 -7.01
CA LEU A 74 6.05 1.33 -7.52
C LEU A 74 7.12 2.33 -7.11
N ARG A 75 8.22 1.82 -6.56
CA ARG A 75 9.43 2.58 -6.21
C ARG A 75 10.64 1.88 -6.80
N LEU A 76 11.72 2.61 -6.94
CA LEU A 76 12.97 2.03 -7.40
C LEU A 76 13.76 1.41 -6.25
N CYS A 77 14.36 0.25 -6.52
CA CYS A 77 15.01 -0.51 -5.47
C CYS A 77 16.32 0.12 -5.00
N LYS A 78 16.34 0.53 -3.73
CA LYS A 78 17.54 1.16 -3.12
C LYS A 78 18.71 0.21 -3.00
N GLU A 79 18.45 -1.05 -2.68
CA GLU A 79 19.47 -2.08 -2.51
C GLU A 79 19.99 -2.58 -3.86
N TYR A 80 19.17 -2.55 -4.91
CA TYR A 80 19.60 -2.89 -6.27
C TYR A 80 20.69 -1.94 -6.76
N TRP A 81 20.54 -0.64 -6.50
CA TRP A 81 21.58 0.33 -6.84
C TRP A 81 22.88 0.15 -6.07
N LYS A 82 22.80 -0.36 -4.83
CA LYS A 82 23.97 -0.68 -4.03
C LYS A 82 24.61 -2.02 -4.40
N GLY A 83 23.92 -2.84 -5.18
CA GLY A 83 24.35 -4.20 -5.55
C GLY A 83 24.12 -5.22 -4.45
N THR A 84 23.17 -4.97 -3.53
CA THR A 84 22.90 -5.78 -2.33
C THR A 84 21.47 -6.36 -2.32
N CYS A 85 20.74 -6.27 -3.43
CA CYS A 85 19.36 -6.76 -3.51
C CYS A 85 19.32 -8.26 -3.82
N TYR A 86 18.46 -8.97 -3.09
CA TYR A 86 18.15 -10.38 -3.31
C TYR A 86 16.81 -10.48 -4.03
N GLU A 87 16.85 -10.79 -5.33
CA GLU A 87 15.71 -10.60 -6.26
C GLU A 87 14.45 -11.39 -5.85
N GLU A 88 14.61 -12.57 -5.24
CA GLU A 88 13.49 -13.48 -4.91
C GLU A 88 12.42 -12.90 -3.99
N LYS A 89 12.70 -11.81 -3.26
CA LYS A 89 11.75 -11.14 -2.36
C LYS A 89 11.65 -9.64 -2.62
N CYS A 90 12.23 -9.15 -3.72
CA CYS A 90 12.18 -7.72 -4.00
C CYS A 90 10.85 -7.32 -4.63
N GLU A 91 10.35 -6.15 -4.26
CA GLU A 91 9.08 -5.59 -4.77
C GLU A 91 9.26 -4.17 -5.32
N GLU A 92 10.51 -3.75 -5.44
CA GLU A 92 10.88 -2.47 -6.01
C GLU A 92 11.52 -2.70 -7.39
N LEU A 93 11.40 -1.72 -8.28
CA LEU A 93 11.87 -1.81 -9.65
C LEU A 93 13.40 -1.86 -9.71
N HIS A 94 13.93 -2.84 -10.45
CA HIS A 94 15.35 -3.02 -10.76
C HIS A 94 15.66 -2.31 -12.08
N ILE A 95 15.80 -0.99 -12.02
CA ILE A 95 16.16 -0.19 -13.19
C ILE A 95 17.14 0.94 -12.84
N CYS A 96 17.96 1.30 -13.81
CA CYS A 96 18.92 2.37 -13.72
C CYS A 96 18.22 3.70 -13.48
N LYS A 97 18.54 4.35 -12.36
CA LYS A 97 18.04 5.68 -12.01
C LYS A 97 18.33 6.74 -13.09
N TYR A 98 19.52 6.68 -13.70
CA TYR A 98 19.91 7.58 -14.79
C TYR A 98 19.20 7.25 -16.11
N TYR A 99 18.69 6.03 -16.28
CA TYR A 99 17.85 5.69 -17.41
C TYR A 99 16.45 6.30 -17.28
N VAL A 100 15.86 6.22 -16.07
CA VAL A 100 14.60 6.91 -15.73
C VAL A 100 14.72 8.42 -15.96
N TYR A 101 15.89 9.01 -15.69
CA TYR A 101 16.15 10.42 -15.95
C TYR A 101 16.45 10.78 -17.42
N GLY A 102 16.58 9.79 -18.30
CA GLY A 102 16.89 10.00 -19.71
C GLY A 102 18.35 10.39 -20.01
N ASN A 103 19.30 10.17 -19.09
CA ASN A 103 20.68 10.65 -19.25
C ASN A 103 21.79 9.61 -18.99
N CYS A 104 21.44 8.34 -18.78
CA CYS A 104 22.45 7.32 -18.51
C CYS A 104 23.58 7.43 -19.54
N ARG A 105 24.82 7.67 -19.07
CA ARG A 105 25.99 7.92 -19.94
C ARG A 105 26.37 6.73 -20.83
N PHE A 106 25.83 5.56 -20.49
CA PHE A 106 25.96 4.33 -21.27
C PHE A 106 24.69 4.06 -22.12
N GLY A 107 23.69 4.93 -22.05
CA GLY A 107 22.39 4.83 -22.71
C GLY A 107 22.40 5.17 -24.21
N LYS A 108 21.27 4.82 -24.85
CA LYS A 108 20.97 4.83 -26.28
C LYS A 108 21.67 5.98 -27.05
N ASN A 109 22.69 5.63 -27.82
CA ASN A 109 23.14 6.41 -28.98
C ASN A 109 21.99 6.45 -30.02
N GLU A 110 22.04 7.38 -30.98
CA GLU A 110 21.04 7.66 -32.07
C GLU A 110 20.40 6.43 -32.76
N PHE A 111 20.97 5.24 -32.61
CA PHE A 111 20.59 3.99 -33.28
C PHE A 111 19.80 2.97 -32.43
N ARG A 112 19.17 3.37 -31.31
CA ARG A 112 18.34 2.48 -30.45
C ARG A 112 19.00 1.13 -30.08
N LYS A 113 20.32 1.10 -29.81
CA LYS A 113 20.98 -0.12 -29.31
C LYS A 113 20.87 -0.22 -27.78
N PRO A 114 20.57 -1.41 -27.21
CA PRO A 114 20.60 -1.63 -25.77
C PRO A 114 22.02 -1.44 -25.22
N CYS A 115 22.11 -0.67 -24.15
CA CYS A 115 23.32 -0.39 -23.40
C CYS A 115 23.90 -1.70 -22.81
N LYS A 116 25.07 -2.14 -23.27
CA LYS A 116 25.77 -3.32 -22.71
C LYS A 116 26.69 -3.00 -21.52
N GLN A 117 26.87 -1.73 -21.15
CA GLN A 117 27.90 -1.30 -20.20
C GLN A 117 27.37 -0.66 -18.91
N CYS A 118 26.06 -0.40 -18.78
CA CYS A 118 25.51 0.08 -17.52
C CYS A 118 25.45 -1.07 -16.52
N LYS A 119 25.98 -0.83 -15.31
CA LYS A 119 25.88 -1.76 -14.19
C LYS A 119 24.44 -2.03 -13.75
N HIS A 120 23.52 -1.12 -14.07
CA HIS A 120 22.10 -1.23 -13.72
C HIS A 120 21.25 -1.46 -14.97
N SER A 121 20.26 -2.35 -14.85
CA SER A 121 19.37 -2.74 -15.94
C SER A 121 18.63 -1.54 -16.51
N HIS A 122 18.46 -1.52 -17.82
CA HIS A 122 17.55 -0.59 -18.51
C HIS A 122 16.28 -1.32 -18.99
N ASP A 123 16.15 -2.60 -18.67
CA ASP A 123 15.07 -3.45 -19.14
C ASP A 123 13.89 -3.42 -18.16
N LEU A 124 12.86 -2.64 -18.50
CA LEU A 124 11.57 -2.64 -17.81
C LEU A 124 10.79 -3.94 -18.02
N ARG A 125 11.10 -4.69 -19.07
CA ARG A 125 10.40 -5.91 -19.46
C ARG A 125 11.07 -7.16 -18.90
N CYS A 126 12.12 -7.02 -18.10
CA CYS A 126 12.71 -8.18 -17.42
C CYS A 126 11.65 -8.86 -16.54
N PRO A 127 11.71 -10.19 -16.33
CA PRO A 127 10.66 -10.92 -15.63
C PRO A 127 10.29 -10.32 -14.27
N HIS A 128 11.28 -9.86 -13.50
CA HIS A 128 11.09 -9.17 -12.23
C HIS A 128 10.24 -7.90 -12.37
N ASN A 129 10.70 -6.92 -13.16
CA ASN A 129 10.02 -5.63 -13.34
C ASN A 129 8.64 -5.80 -13.99
N GLN A 130 8.53 -6.68 -14.99
CA GLN A 130 7.27 -6.93 -15.67
C GLN A 130 6.22 -7.52 -14.72
N SER A 131 6.64 -8.30 -13.72
CA SER A 131 5.75 -8.81 -12.69
C SER A 131 5.17 -7.66 -11.83
N LEU A 132 6.01 -6.71 -11.41
CA LEU A 132 5.60 -5.54 -10.61
C LEU A 132 4.72 -4.57 -11.40
N LEU A 133 5.06 -4.34 -12.67
CA LEU A 133 4.26 -3.51 -13.57
C LEU A 133 2.86 -4.10 -13.79
N ARG A 134 2.76 -5.43 -13.93
CA ARG A 134 1.47 -6.12 -14.07
C ARG A 134 0.60 -5.99 -12.81
N ASP A 135 1.19 -6.08 -11.61
CA ASP A 135 0.43 -5.88 -10.35
C ASP A 135 -0.26 -4.51 -10.28
N CYS A 136 0.38 -3.51 -10.89
CA CYS A 136 -0.12 -2.16 -10.91
C CYS A 136 -0.92 -1.86 -12.20
N THR A 137 -1.05 -2.83 -13.11
CA THR A 137 -1.60 -2.70 -14.47
C THR A 137 -0.95 -1.59 -15.31
N LEU A 138 0.37 -1.45 -15.18
CA LEU A 138 1.19 -0.45 -15.87
C LEU A 138 2.07 -1.05 -16.97
N GLN A 139 1.91 -2.34 -17.28
CA GLN A 139 2.79 -3.06 -18.22
C GLN A 139 2.71 -2.55 -19.67
N ASP A 140 1.60 -1.93 -20.04
CA ASP A 140 1.34 -1.40 -21.38
C ASP A 140 1.53 0.12 -21.46
N LEU A 141 1.90 0.77 -20.34
CA LEU A 141 2.16 2.20 -20.31
C LEU A 141 3.49 2.50 -21.03
N PRO A 142 3.58 3.55 -21.87
CA PRO A 142 4.83 3.98 -22.48
C PRO A 142 5.92 4.27 -21.44
N GLU A 143 7.19 4.03 -21.78
CA GLU A 143 8.31 4.23 -20.83
C GLU A 143 8.36 5.66 -20.31
N GLU A 144 8.09 6.66 -21.17
CA GLU A 144 8.12 8.08 -20.83
C GLU A 144 7.05 8.44 -19.79
N ASP A 145 5.83 7.96 -20.01
CA ASP A 145 4.70 8.11 -19.09
C ASP A 145 4.97 7.40 -17.75
N LEU A 146 5.55 6.20 -17.79
CA LEU A 146 5.94 5.46 -16.58
C LEU A 146 7.02 6.21 -15.80
N PHE A 147 8.01 6.79 -16.47
CA PHE A 147 9.06 7.57 -15.80
C PHE A 147 8.49 8.83 -15.15
N LEU A 148 7.58 9.54 -15.83
CA LEU A 148 6.87 10.68 -15.23
C LEU A 148 6.10 10.23 -13.98
N LEU A 149 5.35 9.13 -14.08
CA LEU A 149 4.60 8.58 -12.97
C LEU A 149 5.51 8.21 -11.79
N LEU A 150 6.70 7.65 -12.05
CA LEU A 150 7.70 7.36 -11.03
C LEU A 150 8.28 8.65 -10.41
N LEU A 151 8.58 9.69 -11.19
CA LEU A 151 9.12 10.96 -10.70
C LEU A 151 8.18 11.64 -9.68
N GLN A 152 6.86 11.58 -9.90
CA GLN A 152 5.90 12.18 -8.97
C GLN A 152 5.59 11.30 -7.75
N ASN A 153 5.72 9.97 -7.86
CA ASN A 153 5.38 9.03 -6.80
C ASN A 153 6.58 8.62 -5.92
N ASP A 154 7.79 8.51 -6.46
CA ASP A 154 9.00 8.10 -5.73
C ASP A 154 9.74 9.31 -5.12
N PRO A 155 9.74 9.48 -3.78
CA PRO A 155 10.37 10.62 -3.13
C PRO A 155 11.89 10.73 -3.34
N SER A 156 12.55 9.63 -3.73
CA SER A 156 14.01 9.54 -3.89
C SER A 156 14.51 10.02 -5.25
N LEU A 157 13.59 10.30 -6.18
CA LEU A 157 13.93 10.64 -7.57
C LEU A 157 14.08 12.13 -7.85
N LEU A 158 13.35 13.00 -7.17
CA LEU A 158 13.45 14.45 -7.41
C LEU A 158 14.25 15.15 -6.30
N PRO A 159 15.06 16.16 -6.64
CA PRO A 159 15.74 16.99 -5.64
C PRO A 159 14.75 17.69 -4.72
N GLU A 160 15.19 18.11 -3.54
CA GLU A 160 14.38 18.94 -2.66
C GLU A 160 14.34 20.39 -3.14
N VAL A 161 13.24 21.09 -2.83
CA VAL A 161 13.15 22.54 -2.97
C VAL A 161 13.86 23.21 -1.79
N CYS A 162 14.66 24.24 -2.08
CA CYS A 162 15.44 24.97 -1.09
C CYS A 162 14.53 25.81 -0.19
N VAL A 163 14.45 25.47 1.09
CA VAL A 163 13.67 26.23 2.08
C VAL A 163 14.28 27.60 2.37
N HIS A 164 15.60 27.73 2.30
CA HIS A 164 16.31 29.00 2.54
C HIS A 164 16.12 29.98 1.39
N TYR A 165 16.03 29.48 0.16
CA TYR A 165 15.62 30.28 -0.99
C TYR A 165 14.26 30.90 -0.70
N ASN A 166 13.29 30.16 -0.17
CA ASN A 166 11.94 30.67 0.10
C ASN A 166 11.82 31.64 1.30
N ARG A 167 12.92 32.02 1.95
CA ARG A 167 12.97 32.98 3.07
C ARG A 167 13.83 34.19 2.68
N GLY A 168 13.67 35.33 3.32
CA GLY A 168 14.49 36.53 3.06
C GLY A 168 14.18 37.23 1.71
N GLY A 169 15.01 38.21 1.34
CA GLY A 169 14.81 39.04 0.14
C GLY A 169 15.27 38.39 -1.17
N VAL A 170 14.77 38.88 -2.29
CA VAL A 170 15.26 38.51 -3.63
C VAL A 170 16.72 38.96 -3.85
N PRO A 171 17.48 38.30 -4.74
CA PRO A 171 17.06 37.19 -5.62
C PRO A 171 17.19 35.79 -4.98
N ASP A 172 18.15 35.56 -4.09
CA ASP A 172 18.49 34.22 -3.58
C ASP A 172 17.82 33.86 -2.25
N GLY A 173 17.02 34.77 -1.68
CA GLY A 173 16.51 34.57 -0.32
C GLY A 173 17.62 34.56 0.73
N ALA A 174 17.44 33.73 1.75
CA ALA A 174 18.41 33.47 2.79
C ALA A 174 19.39 32.33 2.40
N CYS A 175 19.39 31.89 1.15
CA CYS A 175 20.29 30.83 0.70
C CYS A 175 21.71 31.38 0.51
N THR A 176 22.65 30.94 1.35
CA THR A 176 24.07 31.32 1.23
C THR A 176 24.82 30.55 0.15
N PHE A 177 24.28 29.41 -0.31
CA PHE A 177 24.93 28.56 -1.31
C PHE A 177 24.76 29.06 -2.76
N ARG A 178 23.73 29.88 -3.04
CA ARG A 178 23.48 30.51 -4.36
C ARG A 178 23.61 29.50 -5.51
N ASP A 179 24.56 29.71 -6.43
CA ASP A 179 24.83 28.83 -7.59
C ASP A 179 25.37 27.45 -7.23
N SER A 180 25.90 27.26 -6.03
CA SER A 180 26.36 25.96 -5.52
C SER A 180 25.29 25.20 -4.71
N CYS A 181 24.07 25.74 -4.62
CA CYS A 181 23.00 25.09 -3.89
C CYS A 181 22.61 23.77 -4.57
N THR A 182 22.64 22.68 -3.81
CA THR A 182 22.25 21.36 -4.32
C THR A 182 20.73 21.13 -4.32
N LYS A 183 19.94 22.13 -3.89
CA LYS A 183 18.47 22.09 -3.84
C LYS A 183 17.89 23.06 -4.87
N LEU A 184 16.71 22.74 -5.41
CA LEU A 184 16.06 23.59 -6.41
C LEU A 184 15.54 24.89 -5.80
N HIS A 185 15.82 26.01 -6.46
CA HIS A 185 15.27 27.32 -6.10
C HIS A 185 13.93 27.52 -6.79
N LEU A 186 12.87 26.95 -6.23
CA LEU A 186 11.49 27.12 -6.67
C LEU A 186 10.62 27.70 -5.55
N CYS A 187 9.56 28.39 -5.91
CA CYS A 187 8.54 28.87 -4.99
C CYS A 187 7.85 27.69 -4.31
N LEU A 188 8.09 27.50 -3.01
CA LEU A 188 7.53 26.41 -2.23
C LEU A 188 5.99 26.47 -2.20
N HIS A 189 5.41 27.67 -2.19
CA HIS A 189 3.95 27.83 -2.24
C HIS A 189 3.37 27.46 -3.59
N HIS A 190 4.10 27.71 -4.68
CA HIS A 190 3.68 27.31 -6.02
C HIS A 190 3.76 25.80 -6.19
N THR A 191 4.83 25.16 -5.74
CA THR A 191 4.95 23.71 -5.75
C THR A 191 3.93 23.01 -4.86
N GLN A 192 3.29 23.72 -3.92
CA GLN A 192 2.18 23.21 -3.11
C GLN A 192 0.78 23.51 -3.70
N GLY A 193 0.72 24.26 -4.80
CA GLY A 193 -0.54 24.72 -5.41
C GLY A 193 -1.28 25.76 -4.57
N ARG A 194 -0.56 26.58 -3.79
CA ARG A 194 -1.11 27.58 -2.85
C ARG A 194 -0.50 28.98 -3.00
N CYS A 195 0.28 29.23 -4.05
CA CYS A 195 0.85 30.56 -4.29
C CYS A 195 -0.26 31.55 -4.67
N ARG A 196 -0.42 32.62 -3.89
CA ARG A 196 -1.44 33.65 -4.11
C ARG A 196 -0.98 34.77 -5.03
N PHE A 197 0.31 34.82 -5.36
CA PHE A 197 0.91 35.92 -6.11
C PHE A 197 0.89 35.68 -7.63
N GLY A 198 0.64 34.45 -8.09
CA GLY A 198 0.64 34.10 -9.51
C GLY A 198 1.94 34.53 -10.19
N GLU A 199 1.82 35.11 -11.39
CA GLU A 199 2.96 35.65 -12.16
C GLU A 199 3.70 36.82 -11.46
N ARG A 200 3.08 37.45 -10.44
CA ARG A 200 3.72 38.51 -9.64
C ARG A 200 4.56 37.96 -8.49
N CYS A 201 4.69 36.63 -8.37
CA CYS A 201 5.52 36.04 -7.34
C CYS A 201 6.99 36.40 -7.55
N GLN A 202 7.64 36.88 -6.50
CA GLN A 202 9.07 37.16 -6.50
C GLN A 202 9.93 35.88 -6.47
N ARG A 203 9.30 34.70 -6.39
CA ARG A 203 9.95 33.39 -6.40
C ARG A 203 9.67 32.68 -7.70
N LEU A 204 10.61 31.85 -8.13
CA LEU A 204 10.53 31.14 -9.41
C LEU A 204 9.40 30.10 -9.41
N HIS A 205 8.49 30.23 -10.39
CA HIS A 205 7.44 29.23 -10.68
C HIS A 205 7.86 28.24 -11.76
N ALA A 206 8.97 28.50 -12.45
CA ALA A 206 9.57 27.61 -13.44
C ALA A 206 11.04 27.36 -13.09
N VAL A 207 11.58 26.25 -13.59
CA VAL A 207 13.00 25.93 -13.45
C VAL A 207 13.82 26.93 -14.28
N ASP A 208 14.71 27.65 -13.62
CA ASP A 208 15.63 28.59 -14.25
C ASP A 208 16.89 27.88 -14.79
N HIS A 209 17.81 28.65 -15.40
CA HIS A 209 19.05 28.10 -15.94
C HIS A 209 19.91 27.39 -14.87
N ARG A 210 19.95 27.92 -13.64
CA ARG A 210 20.66 27.31 -12.51
C ARG A 210 20.04 25.97 -12.13
N GLY A 211 18.72 25.94 -11.96
CA GLY A 211 17.96 24.72 -11.67
C GLY A 211 18.16 23.67 -12.76
N LEU A 212 18.19 24.08 -14.03
CA LEU A 212 18.47 23.21 -15.16
C LEU A 212 19.87 22.59 -15.06
N LYS A 213 20.89 23.38 -14.74
CA LYS A 213 22.26 22.87 -14.54
C LYS A 213 22.33 21.87 -13.37
N LEU A 214 21.70 22.18 -12.24
CA LEU A 214 21.62 21.26 -11.08
C LEU A 214 20.95 19.93 -11.46
N LEU A 215 19.84 20.01 -12.21
CA LEU A 215 19.13 18.84 -12.71
C LEU A 215 20.03 18.01 -13.62
N GLN A 216 20.71 18.64 -14.59
CA GLN A 216 21.66 17.98 -15.49
C GLN A 216 22.83 17.32 -14.74
N GLU A 217 23.40 17.97 -13.73
CA GLU A 217 24.46 17.42 -12.88
C GLU A 217 24.00 16.17 -12.10
N ARG A 218 22.75 16.17 -11.64
CA ARG A 218 22.09 15.00 -11.01
C ARG A 218 21.62 13.96 -12.02
N GLY A 219 21.67 14.32 -13.29
CA GLY A 219 21.35 13.47 -14.42
C GLY A 219 19.95 13.60 -14.99
N LEU A 220 19.20 14.63 -14.68
CA LEU A 220 17.93 14.92 -15.35
C LEU A 220 18.24 15.75 -16.60
N ARG A 221 18.07 15.16 -17.81
CA ARG A 221 18.30 15.87 -19.07
C ARG A 221 17.16 16.82 -19.39
N ALA A 222 17.48 17.90 -20.13
CA ALA A 222 16.51 18.83 -20.70
C ALA A 222 15.59 18.12 -21.71
N GLY A 223 14.46 17.61 -21.22
CA GLY A 223 13.32 17.15 -22.02
C GLY A 223 12.06 17.91 -21.62
N ASP A 224 10.95 17.66 -22.29
CA ASP A 224 9.69 18.39 -22.08
C ASP A 224 9.20 18.36 -20.62
N PHE A 225 9.48 17.26 -19.89
CA PHE A 225 9.10 17.12 -18.48
C PHE A 225 9.79 18.10 -17.51
N ILE A 226 10.93 18.73 -17.85
CA ILE A 226 11.56 19.74 -16.98
C ILE A 226 10.66 20.97 -16.85
N ARG A 227 9.99 21.37 -17.93
CA ARG A 227 8.99 22.45 -17.90
C ARG A 227 7.81 22.09 -17.00
N ASP A 228 7.53 20.81 -16.88
CA ASP A 228 6.41 20.28 -16.10
C ASP A 228 6.78 19.98 -14.63
N LEU A 229 8.07 20.09 -14.25
CA LEU A 229 8.52 19.83 -12.88
C LEU A 229 7.72 20.58 -11.80
N PRO A 230 7.35 21.87 -11.95
CA PRO A 230 6.50 22.55 -10.97
C PRO A 230 5.17 21.81 -10.74
N GLY A 231 4.52 21.33 -11.81
CA GLY A 231 3.30 20.51 -11.73
C GLY A 231 3.54 19.13 -11.11
N ILE A 232 4.66 18.48 -11.47
CA ILE A 232 5.07 17.20 -10.87
C ILE A 232 5.29 17.34 -9.35
N TYR A 233 5.88 18.45 -8.89
CA TYR A 233 6.01 18.73 -7.46
C TYR A 233 4.64 18.97 -6.80
N GLN A 234 3.71 19.66 -7.47
CA GLN A 234 2.34 19.81 -6.97
C GLN A 234 1.65 18.46 -6.78
N ASN A 235 1.73 17.58 -7.78
CA ASN A 235 1.21 16.21 -7.70
C ASN A 235 1.82 15.47 -6.52
N ARG A 236 3.15 15.51 -6.37
CA ARG A 236 3.85 14.90 -5.23
C ARG A 236 3.35 15.43 -3.88
N HIS A 237 3.17 16.74 -3.74
CA HIS A 237 2.65 17.33 -2.51
C HIS A 237 1.21 16.89 -2.23
N HIS A 238 0.37 16.74 -3.25
CA HIS A 238 -0.99 16.22 -3.11
C HIS A 238 -1.02 14.77 -2.65
N LEU A 239 -0.22 13.91 -3.30
CA LEU A 239 -0.09 12.50 -2.92
C LEU A 239 0.44 12.32 -1.48
N LEU A 240 1.42 13.14 -1.07
CA LEU A 240 1.94 13.11 0.31
C LEU A 240 0.90 13.60 1.32
N ALA A 241 0.19 14.68 1.02
CA ALA A 241 -0.87 15.19 1.90
C ALA A 241 -2.00 14.17 2.08
N ALA A 242 -2.42 13.51 1.00
CA ALA A 242 -3.41 12.44 1.05
C ALA A 242 -2.92 11.24 1.86
N ALA A 243 -1.66 10.81 1.67
CA ALA A 243 -1.07 9.73 2.46
C ALA A 243 -0.98 10.07 3.95
N THR A 244 -0.61 11.31 4.30
CA THR A 244 -0.59 11.77 5.69
C THR A 244 -1.99 11.87 6.28
N ALA A 245 -2.98 12.37 5.52
CA ALA A 245 -4.36 12.43 5.95
C ALA A 245 -4.94 11.03 6.20
N ALA A 246 -4.65 10.06 5.32
CA ALA A 246 -5.01 8.66 5.51
C ALA A 246 -4.33 8.07 6.75
N GLN A 247 -3.05 8.38 6.99
CA GLN A 247 -2.33 7.94 8.19
C GLN A 247 -2.89 8.55 9.47
N GLN A 248 -3.26 9.83 9.46
CA GLN A 248 -3.87 10.54 10.59
C GLN A 248 -5.32 10.11 10.84
N ALA A 249 -6.08 9.78 9.79
CA ALA A 249 -7.39 9.14 9.91
C ALA A 249 -7.27 7.72 10.49
N SER A 250 -6.17 7.02 10.18
CA SER A 250 -5.84 5.70 10.74
C SER A 250 -5.08 5.74 12.08
N GLY A 251 -4.74 6.92 12.58
CA GLY A 251 -3.85 7.13 13.73
C GLY A 251 -4.31 8.32 14.56
N GLY A 252 -5.08 8.04 15.62
CA GLY A 252 -5.51 9.03 16.61
C GLY A 252 -4.34 9.87 17.10
N GLY A 253 -4.50 11.19 17.00
CA GLY A 253 -3.41 12.15 17.09
C GLY A 253 -2.66 12.19 18.42
N SER A 254 -1.33 12.23 18.32
CA SER A 254 -0.54 13.25 18.98
C SER A 254 -0.08 14.23 17.89
N GLY A 255 -0.65 15.44 17.89
CA GLY A 255 -0.21 16.48 16.96
C GLY A 255 1.25 16.87 17.24
N PRO A 256 2.04 17.27 16.23
CA PRO A 256 3.31 17.92 16.49
C PRO A 256 3.03 19.30 17.10
N GLN A 257 3.53 19.51 18.32
CA GLN A 257 3.72 20.85 18.87
C GLN A 257 4.51 21.70 17.86
N ALA A 258 4.11 22.97 17.72
CA ALA A 258 4.89 23.97 17.00
C ALA A 258 6.35 23.97 17.50
N PRO A 259 7.35 24.15 16.63
CA PRO A 259 8.74 24.18 17.06
C PRO A 259 8.98 25.42 17.93
N THR A 260 9.12 25.19 19.24
CA THR A 260 9.75 26.14 20.15
C THR A 260 11.20 26.35 19.73
N GLN A 261 11.65 27.61 19.82
CA GLN A 261 12.99 28.09 19.51
C GLN A 261 14.07 27.12 20.00
N GLU A 262 14.79 26.50 19.06
CA GLU A 262 15.95 25.69 19.34
C GLU A 262 17.14 26.63 19.56
N THR A 263 17.61 26.70 20.81
CA THR A 263 18.80 27.43 21.23
C THR A 263 20.00 26.97 20.39
N LEU A 264 20.70 27.94 19.79
CA LEU A 264 21.93 27.71 19.02
C LEU A 264 22.91 26.81 19.77
N ARG A 265 23.30 25.68 19.18
CA ARG A 265 24.56 25.00 19.53
C ARG A 265 25.65 25.44 18.57
N GLN A 266 26.81 25.77 19.14
CA GLN A 266 27.91 26.43 18.44
C GLN A 266 28.72 25.47 17.53
N PRO A 267 29.42 25.99 16.52
CA PRO A 267 30.06 25.20 15.45
C PRO A 267 31.22 24.27 15.87
N GLU A 268 31.73 24.40 17.10
CA GLU A 268 32.95 23.74 17.55
C GLU A 268 32.77 22.23 17.85
N GLU A 269 31.56 21.81 18.26
CA GLU A 269 31.24 20.40 18.52
C GLU A 269 31.17 19.54 17.24
N PHE A 270 30.90 20.15 16.08
CA PHE A 270 30.75 19.43 14.81
C PHE A 270 32.11 18.93 14.27
N ASN A 271 33.20 19.65 14.55
CA ASN A 271 34.55 19.25 14.15
C ASN A 271 35.10 18.11 15.01
N ALA A 272 34.77 18.05 16.31
CA ALA A 272 35.16 16.97 17.21
C ALA A 272 34.52 15.62 16.82
N ILE A 273 33.27 15.63 16.33
CA ILE A 273 32.56 14.43 15.86
C ILE A 273 33.13 13.94 14.53
N ARG A 274 33.59 14.84 13.66
CA ARG A 274 34.21 14.52 12.35
C ARG A 274 35.57 13.83 12.52
N GLU A 275 36.39 14.29 13.47
CA GLU A 275 37.70 13.70 13.74
C GLU A 275 37.60 12.34 14.48
N LYS A 276 36.62 12.18 15.38
CA LYS A 276 36.32 10.85 15.99
C LYS A 276 35.89 9.80 14.95
N ARG A 277 35.19 10.20 13.89
CA ARG A 277 34.77 9.30 12.79
C ARG A 277 35.92 8.92 11.84
N LYS A 278 36.93 9.78 11.67
CA LYS A 278 38.15 9.45 10.90
C LYS A 278 39.03 8.44 11.65
N ALA A 279 39.20 8.60 12.96
CA ALA A 279 39.99 7.68 13.79
C ALA A 279 39.39 6.25 13.86
N ALA A 280 38.07 6.12 13.84
CA ALA A 280 37.39 4.81 13.81
C ALA A 280 37.55 4.07 12.46
N LYS A 281 37.70 4.81 11.35
CA LYS A 281 37.83 4.24 10.01
C LYS A 281 39.24 3.72 9.70
N ILE A 282 40.25 4.23 10.42
CA ILE A 282 41.65 3.77 10.32
C ILE A 282 41.84 2.44 11.08
N ARG A 283 41.19 2.25 12.23
CA ARG A 283 41.30 1.00 13.01
C ARG A 283 40.66 -0.23 12.35
N TYR A 284 39.65 -0.02 11.49
CA TYR A 284 38.97 -1.12 10.78
C TYR A 284 39.79 -1.68 9.60
N ARG A 285 40.82 -0.96 9.14
CA ARG A 285 41.63 -1.35 7.97
C ARG A 285 42.83 -2.23 8.29
N SER A 286 43.16 -2.41 9.57
CA SER A 286 44.41 -3.05 10.01
C SER A 286 44.26 -4.52 10.44
N SER A 287 43.05 -5.10 10.43
CA SER A 287 42.78 -6.35 11.16
C SER A 287 42.29 -7.55 10.34
N HIS A 288 42.37 -7.58 8.99
CA HIS A 288 42.08 -8.79 8.22
C HIS A 288 43.15 -9.10 7.16
N PRO A 289 43.76 -10.30 7.18
CA PRO A 289 44.66 -10.77 6.13
C PRO A 289 43.89 -11.35 4.94
N ALA A 290 44.50 -11.26 3.76
CA ALA A 290 43.99 -11.72 2.48
C ALA A 290 43.80 -13.25 2.44
N ARG A 291 42.77 -13.74 1.73
CA ARG A 291 42.61 -15.17 1.43
C ARG A 291 42.51 -15.44 -0.07
N SER A 292 43.33 -16.40 -0.48
CA SER A 292 43.59 -16.89 -1.84
C SER A 292 42.47 -17.79 -2.38
N LYS A 293 42.50 -17.96 -3.72
CA LYS A 293 41.68 -18.81 -4.57
C LYS A 293 41.82 -20.30 -4.23
N MET A 294 40.75 -21.09 -4.42
CA MET A 294 40.78 -22.38 -5.15
C MET A 294 39.37 -22.97 -5.34
N ALA A 295 39.26 -23.86 -6.32
CA ALA A 295 38.06 -24.37 -6.96
C ALA A 295 37.70 -25.82 -6.55
N VAL A 296 36.69 -26.34 -7.27
CA VAL A 296 36.31 -27.73 -7.61
C VAL A 296 35.31 -28.56 -6.77
N ASP A 297 34.33 -29.10 -7.53
CA ASP A 297 33.58 -30.37 -7.50
C ASP A 297 32.42 -30.68 -6.51
N GLY A 298 31.33 -31.22 -7.10
CA GLY A 298 30.17 -31.85 -6.42
C GLY A 298 30.49 -33.26 -5.87
N PRO A 299 29.53 -34.03 -5.31
CA PRO A 299 28.40 -34.60 -6.09
C PRO A 299 27.06 -34.91 -5.32
N SER A 300 26.18 -35.58 -6.08
CA SER A 300 24.82 -36.16 -5.95
C SER A 300 24.39 -37.07 -4.76
N CYS A 301 23.04 -37.15 -4.57
CA CYS A 301 22.15 -38.25 -4.05
C CYS A 301 22.38 -38.83 -2.61
N SER A 302 21.45 -39.39 -1.81
CA SER A 302 20.03 -39.81 -1.89
C SER A 302 19.54 -40.34 -0.50
N LEU A 303 18.22 -40.27 -0.24
CA LEU A 303 17.29 -41.10 0.59
C LEU A 303 17.78 -41.99 1.77
N THR A 304 17.12 -41.91 2.94
CA THR A 304 16.31 -42.97 3.61
C THR A 304 15.84 -42.58 5.05
N ASN A 305 14.62 -43.00 5.44
CA ASN A 305 14.06 -43.02 6.81
C ASN A 305 14.30 -44.41 7.47
N PRO A 306 14.11 -44.60 8.81
CA PRO A 306 12.84 -45.12 9.33
C PRO A 306 12.42 -44.65 10.76
N ALA A 307 11.23 -45.14 11.15
CA ALA A 307 10.39 -44.99 12.36
C ALA A 307 11.06 -45.43 13.70
N ASP A 308 10.48 -45.44 14.91
CA ASP A 308 9.10 -45.42 15.44
C ASP A 308 9.16 -45.24 16.99
N SER A 309 8.00 -45.16 17.67
CA SER A 309 7.69 -45.51 19.09
C SER A 309 7.29 -44.41 20.12
N GLN A 310 6.03 -44.52 20.57
CA GLN A 310 5.41 -44.11 21.85
C GLN A 310 5.25 -45.39 22.75
N PRO A 311 4.73 -45.44 24.01
CA PRO A 311 3.68 -44.60 24.70
C PRO A 311 3.92 -44.34 26.23
N PHE A 312 3.08 -43.62 27.00
CA PHE A 312 1.96 -44.13 27.85
C PHE A 312 1.18 -43.00 28.59
N SER A 313 -0.06 -43.33 28.99
CA SER A 313 -1.14 -42.57 29.68
C SER A 313 -0.86 -42.28 31.18
N VAL A 314 -1.60 -41.41 31.91
CA VAL A 314 -2.88 -41.67 32.64
C VAL A 314 -3.57 -40.33 33.10
N SER A 315 -4.91 -40.26 33.11
CA SER A 315 -5.81 -39.29 33.83
C SER A 315 -6.65 -40.08 34.87
N PRO A 316 -7.48 -39.56 35.84
CA PRO A 316 -8.58 -38.57 35.70
C PRO A 316 -8.85 -37.71 37.00
N LEU A 317 -9.79 -36.75 37.17
CA LEU A 317 -11.27 -36.80 37.18
C LEU A 317 -11.91 -35.40 37.37
N GLY A 318 -13.14 -35.25 36.83
CA GLY A 318 -14.27 -34.36 37.22
C GLY A 318 -14.11 -32.86 36.96
N ILE A 319 -14.97 -32.15 36.23
CA ILE A 319 -16.44 -32.15 36.26
C ILE A 319 -16.98 -31.88 34.84
N SER A 320 -17.84 -32.79 34.39
CA SER A 320 -18.74 -32.69 33.25
C SER A 320 -19.92 -31.77 33.60
N ASP A 321 -20.18 -30.75 32.78
CA ASP A 321 -21.53 -30.40 32.28
C ASP A 321 -21.54 -29.01 31.62
N LEU A 322 -21.14 -28.97 30.33
CA LEU A 322 -21.66 -28.05 29.31
C LEU A 322 -21.08 -28.36 27.90
N ARG A 323 -20.75 -29.63 27.60
CA ARG A 323 -20.03 -30.01 26.37
C ARG A 323 -20.93 -30.39 25.19
N HIS A 324 -22.25 -30.39 25.37
CA HIS A 324 -23.21 -30.66 24.30
C HIS A 324 -23.93 -29.38 23.90
N GLN A 325 -23.33 -28.60 22.98
CA GLN A 325 -24.05 -27.77 22.00
C GLN A 325 -23.17 -26.96 21.01
N LEU A 326 -21.86 -27.21 20.90
CA LEU A 326 -21.00 -26.58 19.87
C LEU A 326 -20.01 -27.54 19.19
N SER A 327 -20.30 -28.83 19.13
CA SER A 327 -19.59 -29.78 18.25
C SER A 327 -20.33 -29.89 16.92
N SER A 328 -20.17 -28.89 16.05
CA SER A 328 -20.52 -29.05 14.63
C SER A 328 -19.45 -29.93 13.95
N PRO A 329 -19.83 -31.00 13.21
CA PRO A 329 -18.87 -31.93 12.59
C PRO A 329 -18.00 -31.33 11.48
N VAL A 330 -18.22 -30.06 11.13
CA VAL A 330 -17.64 -29.41 9.94
C VAL A 330 -16.19 -28.95 10.14
N ILE A 331 -15.68 -28.90 11.39
CA ILE A 331 -14.32 -28.36 11.67
C ILE A 331 -13.24 -29.46 11.75
N GLN A 332 -13.59 -30.73 11.93
CA GLN A 332 -12.61 -31.82 12.07
C GLN A 332 -12.30 -32.58 10.78
N THR A 333 -13.02 -32.30 9.69
CA THR A 333 -12.68 -32.80 8.36
C THR A 333 -12.30 -31.63 7.48
N ASP A 334 -11.03 -31.20 7.54
CA ASP A 334 -10.22 -30.93 6.34
C ASP A 334 -8.90 -30.16 6.64
N LEU A 335 -8.02 -30.79 7.44
CA LEU A 335 -6.64 -30.33 7.64
C LEU A 335 -5.68 -30.74 6.49
N ARG A 336 -6.19 -31.29 5.38
CA ARG A 336 -5.36 -31.72 4.23
C ARG A 336 -5.70 -31.05 2.90
N THR A 337 -6.84 -30.37 2.74
CA THR A 337 -7.27 -29.74 1.48
C THR A 337 -7.96 -28.35 1.60
N SER A 338 -8.06 -27.73 2.78
CA SER A 338 -8.75 -26.43 2.90
C SER A 338 -7.88 -25.23 2.50
N LYS A 339 -7.82 -24.94 1.19
CA LYS A 339 -7.32 -23.64 0.70
C LYS A 339 -8.28 -22.54 1.20
N VAL A 340 -7.91 -21.80 2.26
CA VAL A 340 -8.80 -20.78 2.90
C VAL A 340 -8.58 -19.35 2.40
N ASN A 341 -7.43 -19.08 1.80
CA ASN A 341 -7.08 -17.76 1.28
C ASN A 341 -6.97 -17.77 -0.24
N ILE A 342 -7.33 -16.64 -0.84
CA ILE A 342 -7.13 -16.38 -2.25
C ILE A 342 -5.64 -16.08 -2.48
N CYS A 343 -5.08 -16.71 -3.50
CA CYS A 343 -3.70 -16.55 -3.88
C CYS A 343 -3.47 -15.12 -4.38
N LEU A 344 -2.86 -14.29 -3.54
CA LEU A 344 -2.55 -12.92 -3.92
C LEU A 344 -1.63 -12.86 -5.15
N HIS A 345 -0.72 -13.82 -5.31
CA HIS A 345 0.13 -13.92 -6.50
C HIS A 345 -0.68 -14.27 -7.76
N PHE A 346 -1.74 -15.08 -7.64
CA PHE A 346 -2.61 -15.39 -8.78
C PHE A 346 -3.42 -14.18 -9.23
N LEU A 347 -4.04 -13.46 -8.29
CA LEU A 347 -4.74 -12.20 -8.57
C LEU A 347 -3.85 -11.18 -9.31
N ARG A 348 -2.56 -11.23 -8.98
CA ARG A 348 -1.49 -10.42 -9.57
C ARG A 348 -0.90 -10.99 -10.87
N ARG A 349 -1.36 -12.16 -11.33
CA ARG A 349 -0.84 -12.91 -12.49
C ARG A 349 0.65 -13.29 -12.38
N ARG A 350 1.09 -13.58 -11.15
CA ARG A 350 2.48 -13.95 -10.76
C ARG A 350 2.60 -15.32 -10.09
N CYS A 351 1.50 -16.05 -9.90
CA CYS A 351 1.58 -17.37 -9.29
C CYS A 351 2.29 -18.36 -10.24
N GLN A 352 3.42 -18.92 -9.82
CA GLN A 352 4.19 -19.90 -10.59
C GLN A 352 3.75 -21.34 -10.32
N PHE A 353 2.86 -21.54 -9.34
CA PHE A 353 2.44 -22.87 -8.90
C PHE A 353 1.21 -23.39 -9.63
N GLU A 354 0.54 -22.56 -10.44
CA GLU A 354 -0.64 -22.96 -11.24
C GLU A 354 -1.60 -23.83 -10.43
N ASP A 355 -1.95 -25.02 -10.92
CA ASP A 355 -2.89 -25.94 -10.26
C ASP A 355 -2.35 -26.54 -8.95
N GLN A 356 -1.02 -26.51 -8.75
CA GLN A 356 -0.34 -26.95 -7.52
C GLN A 356 -0.35 -25.89 -6.41
N CYS A 357 -0.87 -24.68 -6.66
CA CYS A 357 -0.89 -23.63 -5.65
C CYS A 357 -1.75 -24.05 -4.44
N ILE A 358 -1.20 -23.97 -3.23
CA ILE A 358 -1.92 -24.27 -1.98
C ILE A 358 -3.00 -23.22 -1.62
N LEU A 359 -3.09 -22.14 -2.38
CA LEU A 359 -4.07 -21.06 -2.22
C LEU A 359 -5.10 -21.09 -3.35
N VAL A 360 -6.27 -20.49 -3.14
CA VAL A 360 -7.35 -20.48 -4.15
C VAL A 360 -7.02 -19.49 -5.26
N HIS A 361 -7.05 -19.96 -6.51
CA HIS A 361 -6.96 -19.11 -7.69
C HIS A 361 -8.36 -18.58 -8.01
N PHE A 362 -8.59 -17.31 -7.67
CA PHE A 362 -9.84 -16.60 -7.97
C PHE A 362 -9.51 -15.18 -8.43
N ASN A 363 -10.35 -14.61 -9.30
CA ASN A 363 -10.06 -13.33 -9.97
C ASN A 363 -10.45 -12.09 -9.14
N MET A 364 -11.12 -12.29 -8.00
CA MET A 364 -11.50 -11.22 -7.08
C MET A 364 -10.82 -11.41 -5.72
N PRO A 365 -10.59 -10.32 -4.94
CA PRO A 365 -9.95 -10.39 -3.63
C PRO A 365 -10.83 -11.03 -2.54
N TYR A 366 -12.08 -11.37 -2.89
CA TYR A 366 -13.04 -12.10 -2.08
C TYR A 366 -13.73 -13.17 -2.93
N LYS A 367 -14.19 -14.25 -2.29
CA LYS A 367 -14.98 -15.31 -2.92
C LYS A 367 -16.02 -15.84 -1.95
N TRP A 368 -17.25 -16.02 -2.41
CA TRP A 368 -18.36 -16.53 -1.61
C TRP A 368 -18.79 -17.91 -2.06
N GLU A 369 -18.86 -18.86 -1.13
CA GLU A 369 -19.19 -20.25 -1.42
C GLU A 369 -20.22 -20.79 -0.42
N VAL A 370 -21.07 -21.71 -0.87
CA VAL A 370 -22.07 -22.40 -0.08
C VAL A 370 -21.85 -23.90 -0.15
N TRP A 371 -21.96 -24.57 1.00
CA TRP A 371 -21.81 -26.01 1.09
C TRP A 371 -23.06 -26.72 0.57
N LYS A 372 -22.91 -27.49 -0.51
CA LYS A 372 -23.97 -28.27 -1.15
C LYS A 372 -23.45 -29.65 -1.51
N GLY A 373 -24.08 -30.68 -0.97
CA GLY A 373 -23.85 -32.07 -1.41
C GLY A 373 -22.41 -32.55 -1.28
N GLY A 374 -21.69 -32.14 -0.23
CA GLY A 374 -20.31 -32.58 0.02
C GLY A 374 -19.22 -31.70 -0.63
N ALA A 375 -19.58 -30.60 -1.28
CA ALA A 375 -18.63 -29.67 -1.89
C ALA A 375 -18.99 -28.21 -1.60
N TRP A 376 -17.97 -27.35 -1.64
CA TRP A 376 -18.15 -25.90 -1.66
C TRP A 376 -18.47 -25.46 -3.09
N CYS A 377 -19.59 -24.76 -3.27
CA CYS A 377 -20.03 -24.25 -4.57
C CYS A 377 -20.10 -22.72 -4.54
N ASP A 378 -19.65 -22.09 -5.62
CA ASP A 378 -19.70 -20.64 -5.81
C ASP A 378 -21.13 -20.09 -5.68
N LEU A 379 -21.29 -19.03 -4.89
CA LEU A 379 -22.53 -18.27 -4.81
C LEU A 379 -22.65 -17.32 -6.02
N ARG A 380 -23.86 -17.15 -6.53
CA ARG A 380 -24.15 -16.12 -7.55
C ARG A 380 -24.22 -14.75 -6.86
N HIS A 381 -24.04 -13.67 -7.63
CA HIS A 381 -24.13 -12.29 -7.13
C HIS A 381 -23.15 -11.98 -5.98
N MET A 382 -21.90 -12.46 -6.09
CA MET A 382 -20.91 -12.34 -5.01
C MET A 382 -20.58 -10.88 -4.69
N GLU A 383 -20.64 -9.99 -5.68
CA GLU A 383 -20.38 -8.56 -5.53
C GLU A 383 -21.45 -7.91 -4.66
N GLU A 384 -22.73 -8.22 -4.88
CA GLU A 384 -23.84 -7.72 -4.08
C GLU A 384 -23.78 -8.26 -2.64
N ILE A 385 -23.39 -9.54 -2.49
CA ILE A 385 -23.17 -10.16 -1.18
C ILE A 385 -22.01 -9.48 -0.46
N GLU A 386 -20.90 -9.23 -1.15
CA GLU A 386 -19.72 -8.57 -0.58
C GLU A 386 -20.03 -7.12 -0.18
N LEU A 387 -20.70 -6.35 -1.04
CA LEU A 387 -21.11 -4.99 -0.74
C LEU A 387 -21.97 -4.93 0.53
N ALA A 388 -22.94 -5.83 0.66
CA ALA A 388 -23.74 -5.96 1.87
C ALA A 388 -22.93 -6.51 3.06
N TYR A 389 -21.91 -7.32 2.84
CA TYR A 389 -21.06 -7.81 3.92
C TYR A 389 -20.17 -6.72 4.51
N CYS A 390 -19.70 -5.78 3.68
CA CYS A 390 -18.87 -4.65 4.12
C CYS A 390 -19.64 -3.64 4.97
N ASP A 391 -20.97 -3.58 4.84
CA ASP A 391 -21.82 -2.75 5.69
C ASP A 391 -22.03 -3.42 7.08
N PRO A 392 -21.58 -2.81 8.19
CA PRO A 392 -21.77 -3.39 9.52
C PRO A 392 -23.25 -3.46 9.93
N GLU A 393 -24.12 -2.57 9.43
CA GLU A 393 -25.56 -2.57 9.73
C GLU A 393 -26.31 -3.69 9.00
N ALA A 394 -25.75 -4.18 7.88
CA ALA A 394 -26.34 -5.25 7.12
C ALA A 394 -26.15 -6.61 7.81
N ARG A 395 -27.27 -7.21 8.23
CA ARG A 395 -27.30 -8.57 8.79
C ARG A 395 -27.31 -9.66 7.72
N LYS A 396 -27.93 -9.37 6.57
CA LYS A 396 -28.18 -10.33 5.50
C LYS A 396 -27.83 -9.73 4.14
N SER A 397 -27.43 -10.58 3.20
CA SER A 397 -27.27 -10.17 1.81
C SER A 397 -28.62 -9.88 1.15
N PRO A 398 -28.66 -9.08 0.07
CA PRO A 398 -29.85 -8.95 -0.77
C PRO A 398 -30.16 -10.25 -1.52
N GLY A 399 -31.37 -10.31 -2.12
CA GLY A 399 -31.79 -11.40 -3.02
C GLY A 399 -32.75 -12.43 -2.40
N SER A 400 -33.26 -13.32 -3.25
CA SER A 400 -34.28 -14.33 -2.88
C SER A 400 -33.77 -15.42 -1.94
N ARG A 401 -32.45 -15.61 -1.88
CA ARG A 401 -31.77 -16.55 -0.97
C ARG A 401 -30.66 -15.78 -0.23
N PRO A 402 -31.02 -14.97 0.78
CA PRO A 402 -30.05 -14.14 1.47
C PRO A 402 -29.09 -14.98 2.31
N VAL A 403 -27.81 -14.58 2.32
CA VAL A 403 -26.80 -15.08 3.26
C VAL A 403 -26.99 -14.33 4.57
N ASP A 404 -27.12 -15.05 5.69
CA ASP A 404 -27.07 -14.46 7.03
C ASP A 404 -25.61 -14.39 7.48
N PHE A 405 -25.08 -13.17 7.59
CA PHE A 405 -23.65 -12.93 7.84
C PHE A 405 -23.22 -13.23 9.28
N LEU A 406 -24.15 -13.27 10.22
CA LEU A 406 -23.85 -13.59 11.62
C LEU A 406 -23.68 -15.10 11.80
N THR A 407 -24.58 -15.87 11.21
CA THR A 407 -24.56 -17.34 11.29
C THR A 407 -23.70 -17.98 10.20
N MET A 408 -23.34 -17.21 9.16
CA MET A 408 -22.68 -17.70 7.96
C MET A 408 -23.46 -18.85 7.31
N THR A 409 -24.76 -18.64 7.08
CA THR A 409 -25.67 -19.63 6.46
C THR A 409 -26.59 -19.04 5.39
N GLN A 410 -27.17 -19.88 4.52
CA GLN A 410 -28.11 -19.46 3.47
C GLN A 410 -29.32 -20.40 3.35
N GLY A 411 -30.51 -19.81 3.20
CA GLY A 411 -31.76 -20.51 2.89
C GLY A 411 -32.39 -21.24 4.08
N SER A 412 -33.55 -21.88 3.85
CA SER A 412 -34.36 -22.51 4.91
C SER A 412 -33.69 -23.70 5.61
N ARG A 413 -32.75 -24.37 4.93
CA ARG A 413 -31.96 -25.48 5.49
C ARG A 413 -30.68 -25.02 6.21
N SER A 414 -30.48 -23.71 6.39
CA SER A 414 -29.29 -23.12 7.01
C SER A 414 -27.99 -23.68 6.45
N LEU A 415 -27.87 -23.73 5.11
CA LEU A 415 -26.69 -24.30 4.45
C LEU A 415 -25.45 -23.47 4.83
N PRO A 416 -24.34 -24.09 5.26
CA PRO A 416 -23.12 -23.36 5.58
C PRO A 416 -22.59 -22.53 4.42
N VAL A 417 -22.16 -21.31 4.70
CA VAL A 417 -21.55 -20.38 3.75
C VAL A 417 -20.16 -20.02 4.26
N ARG A 418 -19.20 -19.81 3.35
CA ARG A 418 -17.90 -19.25 3.68
C ARG A 418 -17.52 -18.11 2.74
N ARG A 419 -16.73 -17.18 3.27
CA ARG A 419 -16.06 -16.13 2.53
C ARG A 419 -14.56 -16.42 2.54
N LEU A 420 -13.94 -16.51 1.38
CA LEU A 420 -12.49 -16.51 1.24
C LEU A 420 -12.04 -15.10 0.93
N SER A 421 -10.82 -14.77 1.35
CA SER A 421 -10.24 -13.45 1.12
C SER A 421 -8.78 -13.55 0.73
N THR A 422 -8.24 -12.48 0.18
CA THR A 422 -6.80 -12.26 0.20
C THR A 422 -6.26 -12.12 1.63
N VAL A 423 -4.95 -12.24 1.79
CA VAL A 423 -4.28 -12.03 3.08
C VAL A 423 -4.60 -10.67 3.68
N SER A 424 -4.64 -10.60 5.02
CA SER A 424 -4.94 -9.37 5.76
C SER A 424 -3.88 -8.30 5.51
N SER A 425 -4.30 -7.04 5.32
CA SER A 425 -3.42 -5.91 5.03
C SER A 425 -2.37 -5.67 6.11
N VAL A 426 -2.64 -6.05 7.37
CA VAL A 426 -1.67 -5.90 8.47
C VAL A 426 -0.53 -6.90 8.43
N THR A 427 -0.66 -7.97 7.64
CA THR A 427 0.38 -9.02 7.50
C THR A 427 1.37 -8.69 6.38
N LYS A 428 1.09 -7.65 5.59
CA LYS A 428 1.91 -7.23 4.47
C LYS A 428 2.30 -5.75 4.60
N PRO A 429 3.40 -5.34 3.97
CA PRO A 429 3.74 -3.92 3.88
C PRO A 429 2.61 -3.08 3.24
N PRO A 430 2.44 -1.80 3.60
CA PRO A 430 1.34 -0.96 3.10
C PRO A 430 1.28 -0.78 1.57
N HIS A 431 2.37 -1.09 0.85
CA HIS A 431 2.44 -1.02 -0.61
C HIS A 431 1.88 -2.26 -1.32
N TYR A 432 1.56 -3.33 -0.58
CA TYR A 432 0.87 -4.49 -1.13
C TYR A 432 -0.59 -4.14 -1.47
N THR A 433 -0.87 -3.91 -2.75
CA THR A 433 -2.23 -3.74 -3.25
C THR A 433 -2.99 -5.07 -3.24
N LEU A 434 -4.33 -5.02 -3.24
CA LEU A 434 -5.21 -6.21 -3.26
C LEU A 434 -5.13 -7.09 -2.00
N THR A 435 -4.65 -6.56 -0.87
CA THR A 435 -4.81 -7.22 0.44
C THR A 435 -6.16 -6.84 1.05
N THR A 436 -6.72 -7.72 1.88
CA THR A 436 -7.99 -7.45 2.56
C THR A 436 -7.76 -6.55 3.76
N GLU A 437 -8.35 -5.37 3.77
CA GLU A 437 -8.41 -4.53 4.97
C GLU A 437 -9.59 -4.95 5.83
N TRP A 438 -9.33 -5.26 7.10
CA TRP A 438 -10.34 -5.70 8.07
C TRP A 438 -10.58 -4.61 9.10
N VAL A 439 -11.84 -4.24 9.29
CA VAL A 439 -12.30 -3.22 10.22
C VAL A 439 -13.13 -3.88 11.30
N TRP A 440 -12.79 -3.58 12.55
CA TRP A 440 -13.45 -4.15 13.72
C TRP A 440 -14.47 -3.16 14.27
N TYR A 441 -15.68 -3.65 14.53
CA TYR A 441 -16.77 -2.85 15.07
C TYR A 441 -17.29 -3.44 16.39
N TYR A 442 -17.85 -2.57 17.22
CA TYR A 442 -18.63 -2.95 18.38
C TYR A 442 -19.95 -2.17 18.41
N ARG A 443 -20.95 -2.74 19.07
CA ARG A 443 -22.25 -2.09 19.22
C ARG A 443 -22.27 -1.15 20.43
N ASP A 444 -22.60 0.12 20.21
CA ASP A 444 -22.66 1.12 21.26
C ASP A 444 -23.99 1.07 22.05
N ASN A 445 -24.23 2.07 22.92
CA ASN A 445 -25.47 2.13 23.71
C ASN A 445 -26.70 2.48 22.88
N HIS A 446 -26.53 3.16 21.74
CA HIS A 446 -27.59 3.54 20.82
C HIS A 446 -27.79 2.49 19.73
N ARG A 447 -27.23 1.29 19.93
CA ARG A 447 -27.30 0.15 19.02
C ARG A 447 -26.65 0.39 17.65
N SER A 448 -25.83 1.42 17.52
CA SER A 448 -25.08 1.74 16.31
C SER A 448 -23.72 1.03 16.31
N TRP A 449 -23.24 0.61 15.14
CA TRP A 449 -21.89 0.08 15.00
C TRP A 449 -20.86 1.20 15.03
N VAL A 450 -19.89 1.07 15.93
CA VAL A 450 -18.76 2.00 16.06
C VAL A 450 -17.48 1.23 15.84
N GLU A 451 -16.63 1.78 14.98
CA GLU A 451 -15.30 1.23 14.72
C GLU A 451 -14.40 1.35 15.97
N TYR A 452 -13.60 0.32 16.26
CA TYR A 452 -12.57 0.40 17.30
C TYR A 452 -11.51 1.45 16.93
N GLY A 453 -11.28 2.40 17.83
CA GLY A 453 -10.37 3.53 17.65
C GLY A 453 -11.06 4.82 17.21
N GLN A 454 -12.33 4.75 16.81
CA GLN A 454 -13.15 5.93 16.49
C GLN A 454 -13.99 6.39 17.70
N PRO A 455 -14.34 7.68 17.79
CA PRO A 455 -15.19 8.20 18.87
C PRO A 455 -16.62 7.67 18.76
N ASP A 456 -17.18 7.20 19.87
CA ASP A 456 -18.61 6.84 19.96
C ASP A 456 -19.52 8.07 20.10
N SER A 457 -20.84 7.86 20.20
CA SER A 457 -21.82 8.95 20.42
C SER A 457 -21.52 9.83 21.64
N GLY A 458 -20.81 9.29 22.64
CA GLY A 458 -20.36 9.99 23.83
C GLY A 458 -18.93 10.51 23.74
N GLN A 459 -18.36 10.61 22.54
CA GLN A 459 -16.97 11.04 22.27
C GLN A 459 -15.90 10.20 22.97
N ARG A 460 -16.20 8.94 23.30
CA ARG A 460 -15.23 8.03 23.93
C ARG A 460 -14.57 7.16 22.87
N ILE A 461 -13.25 7.07 22.98
CA ILE A 461 -12.40 6.29 22.09
C ILE A 461 -11.90 5.04 22.84
N THR A 462 -11.71 3.94 22.12
CA THR A 462 -11.11 2.72 22.66
C THR A 462 -9.58 2.81 22.64
N SER A 463 -8.91 2.19 23.61
CA SER A 463 -7.43 2.18 23.70
C SER A 463 -6.73 1.40 22.59
N VAL A 464 -7.50 0.65 21.80
CA VAL A 464 -7.01 -0.13 20.66
C VAL A 464 -7.81 0.26 19.42
N THR A 465 -7.14 0.22 18.28
CA THR A 465 -7.74 0.47 16.95
C THR A 465 -8.15 -0.84 16.28
N SER A 466 -8.97 -0.76 15.23
CA SER A 466 -9.25 -1.89 14.32
C SER A 466 -7.97 -2.58 13.84
N ARG A 467 -6.93 -1.81 13.53
CA ARG A 467 -5.63 -2.31 13.08
C ARG A 467 -4.92 -3.12 14.16
N ASP A 468 -4.93 -2.65 15.41
CA ASP A 468 -4.30 -3.36 16.53
C ASP A 468 -5.01 -4.69 16.80
N LEU A 469 -6.35 -4.68 16.74
CA LEU A 469 -7.18 -5.87 16.90
C LEU A 469 -6.93 -6.88 15.79
N GLU A 470 -6.87 -6.42 14.54
CA GLU A 470 -6.57 -7.28 13.40
C GLU A 470 -5.17 -7.89 13.51
N GLN A 471 -4.15 -7.13 13.93
CA GLN A 471 -2.82 -7.68 14.19
C GLN A 471 -2.82 -8.74 15.29
N ALA A 472 -3.58 -8.52 16.37
CA ALA A 472 -3.71 -9.49 17.45
C ALA A 472 -4.46 -10.76 17.00
N TYR A 473 -5.50 -10.60 16.18
CA TYR A 473 -6.27 -11.70 15.60
C TYR A 473 -5.40 -12.58 14.69
N GLN A 474 -4.62 -11.98 13.79
CA GLN A 474 -3.70 -12.70 12.91
C GLN A 474 -2.62 -13.49 13.66
N LYS A 475 -2.21 -13.02 14.85
CA LYS A 475 -1.27 -13.76 15.73
C LYS A 475 -1.94 -14.94 16.42
N ASN A 476 -3.15 -14.76 16.93
CA ASN A 476 -3.91 -15.81 17.61
C ASN A 476 -5.43 -15.53 17.58
N PRO A 477 -6.19 -16.21 16.70
CA PRO A 477 -7.64 -16.08 16.60
C PRO A 477 -8.44 -16.50 17.85
N PHE A 478 -7.79 -17.16 18.82
CA PHE A 478 -8.40 -17.60 20.08
C PHE A 478 -8.07 -16.68 21.26
N ASN A 479 -7.32 -15.60 21.02
CA ASN A 479 -6.88 -14.69 22.06
C ASN A 479 -8.04 -13.83 22.62
N LYS A 480 -7.83 -13.28 23.81
CA LYS A 480 -8.68 -12.28 24.43
C LYS A 480 -7.90 -10.99 24.64
N VAL A 481 -8.41 -9.87 24.14
CA VAL A 481 -7.71 -8.57 24.17
C VAL A 481 -8.38 -7.64 25.17
N PRO A 482 -7.65 -7.10 26.17
CA PRO A 482 -8.19 -6.08 27.06
C PRO A 482 -8.34 -4.74 26.34
N ILE A 483 -9.49 -4.09 26.52
CA ILE A 483 -9.85 -2.83 25.86
C ILE A 483 -10.28 -1.84 26.93
N MET A 484 -9.68 -0.65 26.93
CA MET A 484 -10.15 0.47 27.74
C MET A 484 -11.02 1.37 26.87
N LYS A 485 -12.17 1.81 27.40
CA LYS A 485 -13.04 2.81 26.75
C LYS A 485 -13.48 3.82 27.80
N GLY A 486 -12.87 5.00 27.77
CA GLY A 486 -12.89 5.91 28.92
C GLY A 486 -12.30 5.22 30.16
N PHE A 487 -13.01 5.26 31.28
CA PHE A 487 -12.60 4.61 32.54
C PHE A 487 -13.04 3.14 32.66
N ARG A 488 -13.73 2.59 31.65
CA ARG A 488 -14.27 1.23 31.70
C ARG A 488 -13.35 0.24 31.00
N LYS A 489 -13.10 -0.88 31.67
CA LYS A 489 -12.32 -2.01 31.14
C LYS A 489 -13.26 -3.05 30.54
N TYR A 490 -12.88 -3.54 29.36
CA TYR A 490 -13.56 -4.60 28.63
C TYR A 490 -12.57 -5.67 28.20
N LEU A 491 -13.07 -6.85 27.87
CA LEU A 491 -12.31 -7.95 27.28
C LEU A 491 -12.99 -8.39 25.99
N LEU A 492 -12.30 -8.26 24.85
CA LEU A 492 -12.77 -8.75 23.56
C LEU A 492 -12.31 -10.19 23.35
N SER A 493 -13.26 -11.11 23.14
CA SER A 493 -12.98 -12.49 22.74
C SER A 493 -13.11 -12.63 21.23
N PHE A 494 -12.02 -12.96 20.53
CA PHE A 494 -12.07 -13.20 19.09
C PHE A 494 -12.83 -14.47 18.73
N LYS A 495 -12.75 -15.50 19.58
CA LYS A 495 -13.48 -16.76 19.36
C LYS A 495 -15.00 -16.55 19.41
N ASP A 496 -15.45 -15.78 20.39
CA ASP A 496 -16.88 -15.62 20.64
C ASP A 496 -17.46 -14.43 19.87
N MET A 497 -16.61 -13.50 19.41
CA MET A 497 -17.01 -12.25 18.75
C MET A 497 -17.86 -11.35 19.67
N TYR A 498 -17.52 -11.27 20.95
CA TYR A 498 -18.14 -10.37 21.92
C TYR A 498 -17.12 -9.64 22.78
N GLN A 499 -17.47 -8.40 23.13
CA GLN A 499 -16.85 -7.60 24.17
C GLN A 499 -17.58 -7.81 25.51
N TRP A 500 -16.84 -8.16 26.56
CA TRP A 500 -17.37 -8.38 27.90
C TRP A 500 -16.85 -7.34 28.89
N ASN A 501 -17.76 -6.69 29.62
CA ASN A 501 -17.42 -5.87 30.77
C ASN A 501 -17.56 -6.70 32.04
N GLN A 502 -16.44 -7.08 32.66
CA GLN A 502 -16.43 -7.91 33.86
C GLN A 502 -17.06 -7.22 35.08
N ALA A 503 -16.97 -5.88 35.18
CA ALA A 503 -17.46 -5.14 36.33
C ALA A 503 -18.99 -4.93 36.31
N LEU A 504 -19.60 -4.98 35.12
CA LEU A 504 -21.05 -4.77 34.94
C LEU A 504 -21.76 -6.01 34.40
N ASP A 505 -21.04 -7.12 34.24
CA ASP A 505 -21.44 -8.35 33.54
C ASP A 505 -22.24 -8.13 32.23
N THR A 506 -21.84 -7.13 31.45
CA THR A 506 -22.50 -6.81 30.17
C THR A 506 -21.71 -7.35 28.99
N ARG A 507 -22.39 -7.98 28.03
CA ARG A 507 -21.81 -8.49 26.77
C ARG A 507 -22.32 -7.66 25.59
N ARG A 508 -21.43 -7.34 24.65
CA ARG A 508 -21.76 -6.61 23.41
C ARG A 508 -21.20 -7.36 22.22
N LEU A 509 -21.99 -7.44 21.16
CA LEU A 509 -21.54 -8.01 19.88
C LEU A 509 -20.37 -7.19 19.34
N SER A 510 -19.37 -7.90 18.84
CA SER A 510 -18.29 -7.36 18.04
C SER A 510 -18.25 -8.11 16.71
N LEU A 511 -17.90 -7.43 15.63
CA LEU A 511 -17.74 -8.09 14.32
C LEU A 511 -16.57 -7.49 13.55
N SER A 512 -16.03 -8.26 12.61
CA SER A 512 -15.00 -7.82 11.68
C SER A 512 -15.56 -7.86 10.26
N ARG A 513 -15.51 -6.73 9.54
CA ARG A 513 -15.91 -6.63 8.12
C ARG A 513 -14.71 -6.22 7.28
N SER A 514 -14.71 -6.62 6.01
CA SER A 514 -13.77 -6.08 5.04
C SER A 514 -14.16 -4.65 4.64
N LEU A 515 -13.15 -3.83 4.34
CA LEU A 515 -13.35 -2.57 3.62
C LEU A 515 -13.38 -2.86 2.11
N SER A 516 -14.36 -2.29 1.39
CA SER A 516 -14.52 -2.46 -0.07
C SER A 516 -13.60 -1.57 -0.89
#